data_AF-Q8TKA6-F1
#
_entry.id   AF-Q8TKA6-F1
#
_cell.length_a   1.000
_cell.length_b   1.000
_cell.length_c   1.000
_cell.angle_alpha   90.00
_cell.angle_beta   90.00
_cell.angle_gamma   90.00
#
_symmetry.space_group_name_H-M   'P 1'
#
loop_
_entity.id
_entity.type
_entity.pdbx_description
1 polymer ?
#
loop_
_entity_poly.entity_id
_entity_poly.type
_entity_poly.pdbx_seq_one_letter_code
_entity_poly.pdbx_strand_id
1 'polypeptide(L)'
;MTEKMKTEEAKEIYRQRQQVVEPAIGNYKENLGFREFLTRGIKSVRNEFNLVCTAVNLKKIWIYSNKNEIIRKRNGINGTFHFKKKIVDRIKFNRAKKFQFHNR
;
A
#
# COMPACT_ATOMS: atom_id res chain seq x y z
N MET A 1 21.30 -5.96 -9.71
CA MET A 1 20.38 -4.83 -9.45
C MET A 1 20.74 -3.60 -10.29
N THR A 2 22.04 -3.32 -10.41
CA THR A 2 22.61 -2.19 -11.17
C THR A 2 22.27 -2.22 -12.67
N GLU A 3 22.33 -3.39 -13.32
CA GLU A 3 22.00 -3.52 -14.77
C GLU A 3 20.56 -3.12 -15.10
N LYS A 4 19.59 -3.49 -14.24
CA LYS A 4 18.15 -3.18 -14.45
C LYS A 4 17.79 -1.71 -14.19
N MET A 5 18.70 -0.92 -13.60
CA MET A 5 18.50 0.51 -13.30
C MET A 5 19.23 1.44 -14.27
N LYS A 6 19.82 0.90 -15.34
CA LYS A 6 20.50 1.70 -16.36
C LYS A 6 19.55 2.50 -17.24
N THR A 7 18.30 2.05 -17.40
CA THR A 7 17.30 2.75 -18.22
C THR A 7 16.60 3.85 -17.43
N GLU A 8 16.35 4.99 -18.10
CA GLU A 8 15.66 6.13 -17.49
C GLU A 8 14.22 5.78 -17.05
N GLU A 9 13.55 4.89 -17.79
CA GLU A 9 12.24 4.35 -17.42
C GLU A 9 12.26 3.61 -16.07
N ALA A 10 13.30 2.80 -15.83
CA ALA A 10 13.43 2.06 -14.57
C ALA A 10 13.72 3.00 -13.39
N LYS A 11 14.51 4.06 -13.61
CA LYS A 11 14.79 5.10 -12.62
C LYS A 11 13.53 5.88 -12.26
N GLU A 12 12.72 6.26 -13.23
CA GLU A 12 11.48 7.00 -12.95
C GLU A 12 10.45 6.13 -12.21
N ILE A 13 10.29 4.86 -12.61
CA ILE A 13 9.44 3.91 -11.87
C ILE A 13 9.92 3.74 -10.43
N TYR A 14 11.24 3.66 -10.22
CA TYR A 14 11.83 3.54 -8.90
C TYR A 14 11.59 4.79 -8.05
N ARG A 15 11.77 5.99 -8.61
CA ARG A 15 11.49 7.28 -7.96
C ARG A 15 10.04 7.37 -7.50
N GLN A 16 9.10 6.95 -8.36
CA GLN A 16 7.68 6.90 -8.00
C GLN A 16 7.38 5.88 -6.89
N ARG A 17 8.12 4.77 -6.83
CA ARG A 17 7.96 3.78 -5.76
C ARG A 17 8.51 4.29 -4.44
N GLN A 18 9.63 5.00 -4.44
CA GLN A 18 10.19 5.61 -3.23
C GLN A 18 9.13 6.49 -2.56
N GLN A 19 8.45 7.36 -3.31
CA GLN A 19 7.39 8.22 -2.76
C GLN A 19 6.25 7.46 -2.07
N VAL A 20 5.96 6.22 -2.48
CA VAL A 20 4.87 5.41 -1.90
C VAL A 20 5.37 4.54 -0.75
N VAL A 21 6.61 4.06 -0.82
CA VAL A 21 7.20 3.12 0.14
C VAL A 21 7.75 3.84 1.36
N GLU A 22 8.41 5.00 1.21
CA GLU A 22 8.97 5.76 2.34
C GLU A 22 7.91 6.12 3.39
N PRO A 23 6.71 6.62 3.02
CA PRO A 23 5.67 6.91 4.01
C PRO A 23 5.13 5.65 4.71
N ALA A 24 5.12 4.51 4.01
CA ALA A 24 4.69 3.25 4.61
C ALA A 24 5.71 2.76 5.65
N ILE A 25 7.01 2.80 5.30
CA ILE A 25 8.10 2.44 6.20
C ILE A 25 8.14 3.37 7.42
N GLY A 26 8.05 4.69 7.22
CA GLY A 26 7.98 5.66 8.30
C GLY A 26 6.79 5.43 9.22
N ASN A 27 5.62 5.10 8.67
CA ASN A 27 4.43 4.76 9.47
C ASN A 27 4.61 3.48 10.30
N TYR A 28 5.27 2.45 9.77
CA TYR A 28 5.57 1.24 10.54
C TYR A 28 6.52 1.55 11.70
N LYS A 29 7.59 2.30 11.45
CA LYS A 29 8.65 2.55 12.43
C LYS A 29 8.27 3.60 13.47
N GLU A 30 7.82 4.77 13.04
CA GLU A 30 7.60 5.91 13.94
C GLU A 30 6.19 5.93 14.53
N ASN A 31 5.16 5.69 13.72
CA ASN A 31 3.78 5.80 14.21
C ASN A 31 3.26 4.53 14.88
N LEU A 32 3.71 3.36 14.42
CA LEU A 32 3.28 2.06 14.97
C LEU A 32 4.32 1.44 15.91
N GLY A 33 5.50 2.05 16.05
CA GLY A 33 6.59 1.54 16.90
C GLY A 33 7.13 0.17 16.48
N PHE A 34 6.82 -0.29 15.26
CA PHE A 34 7.22 -1.61 14.77
C PHE A 34 8.68 -1.57 14.30
N ARG A 35 9.61 -1.70 15.25
CA ARG A 35 11.06 -1.69 15.01
C ARG A 35 11.71 -3.07 15.12
N GLU A 36 11.07 -3.99 15.83
CA GLU A 36 11.58 -5.31 16.14
C GLU A 36 10.51 -6.37 15.89
N PHE A 37 10.94 -7.57 15.52
CA PHE A 37 10.07 -8.74 15.37
C PHE A 37 10.10 -9.55 16.66
N LEU A 38 8.93 -9.99 17.12
CA LEU A 38 8.80 -10.85 18.29
C LEU A 38 9.18 -12.30 17.96
N THR A 39 9.04 -12.69 16.69
CA THR A 39 9.30 -14.05 16.24
C THR A 39 10.69 -14.21 15.61
N ARG A 40 11.26 -15.42 15.70
CA ARG A 40 12.52 -15.79 15.05
C ARG A 40 12.28 -16.71 13.86
N GLY A 41 13.16 -16.61 12.86
CA GLY A 41 13.09 -17.40 11.63
C GLY A 41 12.28 -16.74 10.52
N ILE A 42 12.76 -16.84 9.28
CA ILE A 42 12.27 -16.10 8.10
C ILE A 42 10.77 -16.30 7.87
N LYS A 43 10.27 -17.54 8.04
CA LYS A 43 8.85 -17.85 7.84
C LYS A 43 7.95 -17.14 8.86
N SER A 44 8.36 -17.11 10.12
CA SER A 44 7.57 -16.53 11.21
C SER A 44 7.57 -15.00 11.14
N VAL A 45 8.75 -14.40 10.94
CA VAL A 45 8.92 -12.96 10.71
C VAL A 45 8.06 -12.47 9.54
N ARG A 46 7.98 -13.26 8.45
CA ARG A 46 7.13 -12.92 7.31
C ARG A 46 5.63 -12.92 7.66
N ASN A 47 5.19 -13.86 8.49
CA ASN A 47 3.80 -13.92 8.94
C ASN A 47 3.45 -12.74 9.84
N GLU A 48 4.33 -12.40 10.78
CA GLU A 48 4.20 -11.24 11.65
C GLU A 48 4.11 -9.95 10.85
N PHE A 49 5.01 -9.76 9.87
CA PHE A 49 4.97 -8.60 9.00
C PHE A 49 3.69 -8.53 8.15
N ASN A 50 3.22 -9.67 7.64
CA ASN A 50 1.96 -9.74 6.88
C ASN A 50 0.75 -9.35 7.75
N LEU A 51 0.75 -9.73 9.03
CA LEU A 51 -0.30 -9.38 9.97
C LEU A 51 -0.34 -7.87 10.21
N VAL A 52 0.82 -7.25 10.48
CA VAL A 52 0.95 -5.79 10.63
C VAL A 52 0.48 -5.06 9.38
N CYS A 53 0.92 -5.50 8.20
CA CYS A 53 0.47 -4.95 6.92
C CYS A 53 -1.06 -5.04 6.75
N THR A 54 -1.65 -6.17 7.16
CA THR A 54 -3.10 -6.39 7.09
C THR A 54 -3.84 -5.43 8.02
N ALA A 55 -3.42 -5.28 9.27
CA ALA A 55 -4.02 -4.36 10.22
C ALA A 55 -3.98 -2.90 9.72
N VAL A 56 -2.86 -2.46 9.14
CA VAL A 56 -2.74 -1.11 8.56
C VAL A 56 -3.66 -0.92 7.36
N ASN A 57 -3.80 -1.94 6.52
CA ASN A 57 -4.72 -1.89 5.38
C ASN A 57 -6.18 -1.84 5.83
N LEU A 58 -6.57 -2.59 6.86
CA LEU A 58 -7.90 -2.54 7.46
C LEU A 58 -8.19 -1.14 8.04
N LYS A 59 -7.25 -0.54 8.76
CA LYS A 59 -7.36 0.83 9.27
C LYS A 59 -7.59 1.84 8.14
N LYS A 60 -6.87 1.71 7.02
CA LYS A 60 -7.08 2.55 5.83
C LYS A 60 -8.49 2.38 5.29
N ILE A 61 -8.96 1.14 5.12
CA ILE A 61 -10.30 0.84 4.61
C ILE A 61 -11.36 1.52 5.50
N TRP A 62 -11.25 1.37 6.82
CA TRP A 62 -12.17 1.98 7.77
C TRP A 62 -12.20 3.51 7.68
N ILE A 63 -11.02 4.16 7.65
CA ILE A 63 -10.94 5.62 7.49
C ILE A 63 -11.58 6.08 6.18
N TYR A 64 -11.31 5.38 5.07
CA TYR A 64 -11.90 5.73 3.79
C TYR A 64 -13.42 5.48 3.77
N SER A 65 -13.90 4.41 4.40
CA SER A 65 -15.33 4.15 4.56
C SER A 65 -16.02 5.31 5.27
N ASN A 66 -15.51 5.72 6.44
CA ASN A 66 -16.08 6.81 7.24
C ASN A 66 -16.01 8.18 6.53
N LYS A 67 -14.88 8.48 5.86
CA LYS A 67 -14.77 9.72 5.06
C LYS A 67 -15.80 9.75 3.94
N ASN A 68 -16.02 8.62 3.27
CA ASN A 68 -17.02 8.54 2.21
C ASN A 68 -18.43 8.70 2.77
N GLU A 69 -18.75 8.16 3.95
CA GLU A 69 -20.03 8.41 4.62
C GLU A 69 -20.26 9.89 4.94
N ILE A 70 -19.24 10.59 5.44
CA ILE A 70 -19.32 12.04 5.71
C ILE A 70 -19.56 12.83 4.42
N ILE A 71 -18.81 12.52 3.36
CA ILE A 71 -18.96 13.16 2.05
C ILE A 71 -20.37 12.90 1.48
N ARG A 72 -20.89 11.68 1.63
CA ARG A 72 -22.25 11.32 1.19
C ARG A 72 -23.32 12.10 1.93
N LYS A 73 -23.22 12.21 3.26
CA LYS A 73 -24.13 13.02 4.09
C LYS A 73 -24.12 14.49 3.67
N ARG A 74 -22.95 15.05 3.35
CA ARG A 74 -22.82 16.43 2.85
C ARG A 74 -23.43 16.64 1.46
N ASN A 75 -23.37 15.63 0.58
CA ASN A 75 -23.81 15.76 -0.80
C ASN A 75 -25.24 15.25 -1.06
N GLY A 76 -25.97 14.78 -0.04
CA GLY A 76 -27.37 14.35 -0.18
C GLY A 76 -27.59 13.11 -1.07
N ILE A 77 -26.56 12.30 -1.33
CA ILE A 77 -26.60 11.18 -2.29
C ILE A 77 -26.87 9.85 -1.57
N ASN A 78 -28.07 9.30 -1.74
CA ASN A 78 -28.45 7.96 -1.29
C ASN A 78 -28.23 6.93 -2.42
N GLY A 79 -27.03 6.36 -2.54
CA GLY A 79 -26.74 5.34 -3.56
C GLY A 79 -25.48 4.52 -3.29
N THR A 80 -25.48 3.25 -3.66
CA THR A 80 -24.58 2.17 -3.20
C THR A 80 -23.07 2.43 -3.37
N PHE A 81 -22.30 1.80 -2.48
CA PHE A 81 -20.87 1.96 -2.22
C PHE A 81 -19.94 1.92 -3.48
N HIS A 82 -19.43 3.06 -3.97
CA HIS A 82 -18.42 3.12 -5.04
C HIS A 82 -16.96 2.96 -4.55
N PHE A 83 -16.74 2.20 -3.48
CA PHE A 83 -15.40 1.96 -2.93
C PHE A 83 -14.50 1.10 -3.82
N LYS A 84 -15.11 0.21 -4.63
CA LYS A 84 -14.37 -0.68 -5.52
C LYS A 84 -13.45 0.09 -6.47
N LYS A 85 -13.84 1.26 -7.01
CA LYS A 85 -13.09 1.90 -8.10
C LYS A 85 -11.70 2.38 -7.65
N LYS A 86 -11.60 3.28 -6.64
CA LYS A 86 -10.31 3.84 -6.19
C LYS A 86 -9.30 2.81 -5.66
N ILE A 87 -9.74 1.80 -4.91
CA ILE A 87 -8.83 0.78 -4.36
C ILE A 87 -8.45 -0.24 -5.43
N VAL A 88 -9.39 -0.67 -6.28
CA VAL A 88 -9.06 -1.54 -7.41
C VAL A 88 -8.11 -0.81 -8.37
N ASP A 89 -8.27 0.50 -8.60
CA ASP A 89 -7.38 1.29 -9.44
C ASP A 89 -5.97 1.37 -8.84
N ARG A 90 -5.85 1.57 -7.51
CA ARG A 90 -4.55 1.58 -6.83
C ARG A 90 -3.91 0.18 -6.74
N ILE A 91 -4.69 -0.87 -6.56
CA ILE A 91 -4.22 -2.26 -6.60
C ILE A 91 -3.80 -2.65 -8.01
N LYS A 92 -4.58 -2.30 -9.04
CA LYS A 92 -4.26 -2.51 -10.46
C LYS A 92 -3.02 -1.73 -10.86
N PHE A 93 -2.86 -0.49 -10.42
CA PHE A 93 -1.64 0.30 -10.62
C PHE A 93 -0.40 -0.39 -10.02
N ASN A 94 -0.50 -0.87 -8.77
CA ASN A 94 0.58 -1.60 -8.12
C ASN A 94 0.84 -2.98 -8.75
N ARG A 95 -0.19 -3.68 -9.23
CA ARG A 95 -0.09 -4.98 -9.91
C ARG A 95 0.47 -4.86 -11.32
N ALA A 96 0.07 -3.84 -12.09
CA ALA A 96 0.64 -3.52 -13.41
C ALA A 96 2.12 -3.17 -13.29
N LYS A 97 2.50 -2.39 -12.27
CA LYS A 97 3.92 -2.12 -11.95
C LYS A 97 4.70 -3.37 -11.54
N LYS A 98 4.06 -4.38 -10.95
CA LYS A 98 4.69 -5.66 -10.58
C LYS A 98 4.82 -6.61 -11.79
N PHE A 99 3.86 -6.59 -12.71
CA PHE A 99 3.85 -7.44 -13.92
C PHE A 99 4.94 -7.05 -14.93
N GLN A 100 5.26 -5.75 -15.05
CA GLN A 100 6.41 -5.29 -15.84
C GLN A 100 7.78 -5.75 -15.31
N PHE A 101 7.84 -6.21 -14.06
CA PHE A 101 9.08 -6.64 -13.39
C PHE A 101 9.30 -8.16 -13.43
N HIS A 102 8.28 -8.94 -13.82
CA HIS A 102 8.33 -10.41 -13.83
C HIS A 102 8.47 -11.01 -15.24
N ASN A 103 8.29 -10.20 -16.29
CA ASN A 103 8.49 -10.59 -17.70
C ASN A 103 9.79 -10.00 -18.31
N ARG A 104 10.78 -9.60 -17.50
CA ARG A 104 12.15 -9.23 -17.92
C ARG A 104 13.22 -9.55 -16.87
#